data_AF-A0A4R3YI35-F1
#
_entry.id   AF-A0A4R3YI35-F1
#
_cell.length_a   1.000
_cell.length_b   1.000
_cell.length_c   1.000
_cell.angle_alpha   90.00
_cell.angle_beta   90.00
_cell.angle_gamma   90.00
#
_symmetry.space_group_name_H-M   'P 1'
#
loop_
_entity.id
_entity.type
_entity.pdbx_description
1 polymer ?
#
loop_
_entity_poly.entity_id
_entity_poly.type
_entity_poly.pdbx_seq_one_letter_code
_entity_poly.pdbx_strand_id
1 'polypeptide(L)'
;MNIYQDNQSCFQPFFMPESHCDTNPKLFDAQEAIMLGNLFKELYMSYRGFSNYCLQPQNKRQQALLEVQTYEFVAHEINLYLDIHPKNQRMVQLYREYADKAKAAKKDFEKEFGPLLVSDSENKVPFQWVQGPWPWEYQC
;
A
#
# COMPACT_ATOMS: atom_id res chain seq x y z
N MET A 1 16.86 42.46 -10.97
CA MET A 1 16.59 41.08 -11.44
C MET A 1 15.57 40.48 -10.50
N ASN A 2 14.31 40.42 -10.94
CA ASN A 2 13.24 39.81 -10.16
C ASN A 2 13.28 38.30 -10.36
N ILE A 3 13.57 37.56 -9.30
CA ILE A 3 13.67 36.08 -9.28
C ILE A 3 12.29 35.42 -9.14
N TYR A 4 11.20 36.19 -9.32
CA TYR A 4 9.82 35.78 -9.03
C TYR A 4 8.93 35.74 -10.27
N GLN A 5 9.50 35.68 -11.48
CA GLN A 5 8.72 35.71 -12.72
C GLN A 5 8.60 34.41 -13.51
N ASP A 6 9.19 33.30 -13.04
CA ASP A 6 8.99 32.00 -13.70
C ASP A 6 8.47 30.98 -12.70
N ASN A 7 7.15 30.76 -12.75
CA ASN A 7 6.39 29.53 -12.42
C ASN A 7 5.00 29.89 -11.89
N GLN A 8 4.20 30.61 -12.70
CA GLN A 8 2.74 30.61 -12.54
C GLN A 8 2.09 29.29 -13.05
N SER A 9 2.88 28.25 -13.31
CA SER A 9 2.41 26.93 -13.78
C SER A 9 2.27 25.89 -12.66
N CYS A 10 2.76 26.15 -11.45
CA CYS A 10 2.79 25.14 -10.38
C CYS A 10 1.47 24.96 -9.63
N PHE A 11 0.51 25.88 -9.80
CA PHE A 11 -0.85 25.78 -9.26
C PHE A 11 -1.86 26.22 -10.30
N GLN A 12 -1.89 25.51 -11.44
CA GLN A 12 -3.19 25.31 -12.08
C GLN A 12 -3.98 24.42 -11.11
N PRO A 13 -5.18 24.80 -10.63
CA PRO A 13 -6.05 23.79 -10.04
C PRO A 13 -6.14 22.69 -11.08
N PHE A 14 -5.72 21.48 -10.72
CA PHE A 14 -5.92 20.31 -11.57
C PHE A 14 -7.42 20.26 -11.81
N PHE A 15 -7.84 20.79 -12.95
CA PHE A 15 -9.15 20.58 -13.49
C PHE A 15 -9.13 19.09 -13.81
N MET A 16 -9.53 18.26 -12.85
CA MET A 16 -9.74 16.85 -13.11
C MET A 16 -10.81 16.84 -14.18
N PRO A 17 -10.48 16.46 -15.43
CA PRO A 17 -11.52 16.28 -16.41
C PRO A 17 -12.48 15.28 -15.79
N GLU A 18 -13.78 15.59 -15.75
CA GLU A 18 -14.77 14.59 -15.39
C GLU A 18 -14.47 13.36 -16.24
N SER A 19 -14.04 12.28 -15.57
CA SER A 19 -13.54 11.12 -16.26
C SER A 19 -14.70 10.53 -17.06
N HIS A 20 -14.62 10.71 -18.38
CA HIS A 20 -15.50 10.09 -19.33
C HIS A 20 -15.56 8.57 -19.05
N CYS A 21 -16.78 8.11 -18.79
CA CYS A 21 -17.33 6.76 -18.80
C CYS A 21 -16.41 5.56 -19.16
N ASP A 22 -16.44 4.56 -18.27
CA ASP A 22 -16.49 3.12 -18.57
C ASP A 22 -15.21 2.37 -18.98
N THR A 23 -14.01 2.90 -18.68
CA THR A 23 -12.78 2.09 -18.81
C THR A 23 -12.15 1.78 -17.46
N ASN A 24 -11.71 0.53 -17.30
CA ASN A 24 -11.02 0.12 -16.08
C ASN A 24 -9.66 0.81 -15.99
N PRO A 25 -9.28 1.32 -14.81
CA PRO A 25 -8.03 2.02 -14.64
C PRO A 25 -6.84 1.10 -14.89
N LYS A 26 -5.74 1.66 -15.39
CA LYS A 26 -4.46 0.96 -15.53
C LYS A 26 -3.74 0.94 -14.19
N LEU A 27 -3.48 -0.27 -13.69
CA LEU A 27 -2.85 -0.48 -12.38
C LEU A 27 -1.35 -0.78 -12.52
N PHE A 28 -0.57 -0.37 -11.52
CA PHE A 28 0.77 -0.90 -11.27
C PHE A 28 0.70 -2.34 -10.75
N ASP A 29 1.81 -3.07 -10.89
CA ASP A 29 1.96 -4.33 -10.13
C ASP A 29 1.94 -4.03 -8.63
N ALA A 30 1.55 -5.00 -7.80
CA ALA A 30 1.49 -4.81 -6.36
C ALA A 30 2.84 -4.35 -5.76
N GLN A 31 3.96 -4.91 -6.24
CA GLN A 31 5.30 -4.53 -5.78
C GLN A 31 5.69 -3.12 -6.23
N GLU A 32 5.33 -2.75 -7.46
CA GLU A 32 5.54 -1.39 -7.93
C GLU A 32 4.67 -0.40 -7.14
N ALA A 33 3.42 -0.76 -6.88
CA ALA A 33 2.44 0.09 -6.23
C ALA A 33 2.85 0.45 -4.79
N ILE A 34 3.31 -0.52 -4.00
CA ILE A 34 3.82 -0.26 -2.63
C ILE A 34 5.08 0.61 -2.64
N MET A 35 5.96 0.44 -3.63
CA MET A 35 7.16 1.28 -3.78
C MET A 35 6.80 2.71 -4.19
N LEU A 36 5.89 2.86 -5.15
CA LEU A 36 5.47 4.15 -5.67
C LEU A 36 4.50 4.88 -4.72
N GLY A 37 3.87 4.15 -3.79
CA GLY A 37 2.82 4.68 -2.92
C GLY A 37 1.53 5.03 -3.67
N ASN A 38 1.33 4.43 -4.85
CA ASN A 38 0.14 4.64 -5.66
C ASN A 38 -0.13 3.41 -6.55
N LEU A 39 -1.37 2.95 -6.56
CA LEU A 39 -1.79 1.82 -7.39
C LEU A 39 -2.11 2.22 -8.85
N PHE A 40 -2.50 3.47 -9.09
CA PHE A 40 -3.08 3.91 -10.37
C PHE A 40 -2.05 4.60 -11.26
N LYS A 41 -1.75 4.02 -12.43
CA LYS A 41 -0.72 4.53 -13.36
C LYS A 41 -1.00 5.95 -13.84
N GLU A 42 -2.26 6.26 -14.07
CA GLU A 42 -2.69 7.54 -14.62
C GLU A 42 -2.63 8.68 -13.58
N LEU A 43 -2.59 8.34 -12.29
CA LEU A 43 -2.52 9.31 -11.20
C LEU A 43 -1.08 9.53 -10.68
N TYR A 44 -0.12 8.70 -11.13
CA TYR A 44 1.26 8.79 -10.66
C TYR A 44 2.09 9.78 -11.48
N MET A 45 2.72 10.73 -10.79
CA MET A 45 3.71 11.64 -11.39
C MET A 45 4.96 11.66 -10.51
N SER A 46 6.13 11.34 -11.07
CA SER A 46 7.39 11.39 -10.34
C SER A 46 7.85 12.83 -10.10
N TYR A 47 8.35 13.11 -8.89
CA TYR A 47 8.88 14.42 -8.57
C TYR A 47 10.31 14.56 -9.10
N ARG A 48 10.56 15.48 -10.05
CA ARG A 48 11.91 15.75 -10.60
C ARG A 48 12.70 14.49 -11.03
N GLY A 49 12.00 13.46 -11.51
CA GLY A 49 12.64 12.20 -11.88
C GLY A 49 13.12 11.33 -10.71
N PHE A 50 12.82 11.71 -9.46
CA PHE A 50 12.96 10.80 -8.32
C PHE A 50 11.88 9.73 -8.44
N SER A 51 12.32 8.50 -8.71
CA SER A 51 11.54 7.30 -8.41
C SER A 51 11.75 6.94 -6.93
N ASN A 52 10.72 6.43 -6.28
CA ASN A 52 10.77 6.08 -4.87
C ASN A 52 11.78 4.96 -4.54
N TYR A 53 12.10 4.83 -3.25
CA TYR A 53 13.07 3.89 -2.73
C TYR A 53 12.65 2.43 -2.97
N CYS A 54 13.59 1.61 -3.40
CA CYS A 54 13.42 0.16 -3.47
C CYS A 54 13.40 -0.41 -2.04
N LEU A 55 12.28 -1.01 -1.65
CA LEU A 55 12.18 -1.76 -0.40
C LEU A 55 13.00 -3.04 -0.54
N GLN A 56 14.04 -3.18 0.28
CA GLN A 56 14.95 -4.34 0.26
C GLN A 56 14.87 -5.05 1.62
N PRO A 57 14.05 -6.11 1.75
CA PRO A 57 13.98 -6.88 2.97
C PRO A 57 15.32 -7.59 3.21
N GLN A 58 15.89 -7.44 4.41
CA GLN A 58 17.19 -8.00 4.79
C GLN A 58 17.08 -9.39 5.41
N ASN A 59 15.90 -9.73 5.94
CA ASN A 59 15.66 -11.02 6.58
C ASN A 59 14.27 -11.57 6.23
N LYS A 60 14.05 -12.86 6.52
CA LYS A 60 12.80 -13.56 6.21
C LYS A 60 11.57 -12.91 6.85
N ARG A 61 11.71 -12.39 8.07
CA ARG A 61 10.65 -11.66 8.77
C ARG A 61 10.24 -10.40 8.01
N GLN A 62 11.20 -9.58 7.59
CA GLN A 62 10.95 -8.36 6.82
C GLN A 62 10.34 -8.69 5.45
N GLN A 63 10.78 -9.78 4.80
CA GLN A 63 10.20 -10.21 3.53
C GLN A 63 8.73 -10.61 3.69
N ALA A 64 8.41 -11.42 4.70
CA ALA A 64 7.03 -11.82 4.98
C ALA A 64 6.16 -10.61 5.40
N LEU A 65 6.71 -9.69 6.20
CA LEU A 65 6.00 -8.46 6.57
C LEU A 65 5.71 -7.57 5.35
N LEU A 66 6.69 -7.42 4.45
CA LEU A 66 6.54 -6.65 3.23
C LEU A 66 5.45 -7.24 2.32
N GLU A 67 5.35 -8.57 2.25
CA GLU A 67 4.28 -9.25 1.51
C GLU A 67 2.89 -8.93 2.08
N VAL A 68 2.73 -9.00 3.40
CA VAL A 68 1.48 -8.59 4.09
C VAL A 68 1.13 -7.15 3.74
N GLN A 69 2.07 -6.24 3.94
CA GLN A 69 1.88 -4.80 3.69
C GLN A 69 1.54 -4.51 2.22
N THR A 70 2.16 -5.22 1.29
CA THR A 70 1.91 -5.07 -0.14
C THR A 70 0.46 -5.41 -0.48
N TYR A 71 -0.05 -6.55 0.02
CA TYR A 71 -1.43 -6.95 -0.26
C TYR A 71 -2.45 -6.08 0.46
N GLU A 72 -2.19 -5.69 1.71
CA GLU A 72 -3.05 -4.77 2.46
C GLU A 72 -3.13 -3.40 1.78
N PHE A 73 -2.00 -2.88 1.30
CA PHE A 73 -1.93 -1.62 0.55
C PHE A 73 -2.79 -1.66 -0.70
N VAL A 74 -2.63 -2.69 -1.54
CA VAL A 74 -3.42 -2.81 -2.79
C VAL A 74 -4.92 -2.94 -2.48
N ALA A 75 -5.29 -3.74 -1.48
CA ALA A 75 -6.69 -3.86 -1.07
C ALA A 75 -7.26 -2.50 -0.58
N HIS A 76 -6.47 -1.73 0.17
CA HIS A 76 -6.88 -0.41 0.66
C HIS A 76 -7.07 0.59 -0.48
N GLU A 77 -6.13 0.68 -1.42
CA GLU A 77 -6.22 1.56 -2.58
C GLU A 77 -7.45 1.25 -3.45
N ILE A 78 -7.74 -0.03 -3.67
CA ILE A 78 -8.94 -0.45 -4.40
C ILE A 78 -10.21 -0.05 -3.63
N ASN A 79 -10.22 -0.20 -2.31
CA ASN A 79 -11.36 0.20 -1.49
C ASN A 79 -11.67 1.69 -1.64
N LEU A 80 -10.63 2.55 -1.56
CA LEU A 80 -10.78 4.00 -1.78
C LEU A 80 -11.30 4.32 -3.18
N TYR A 81 -10.85 3.59 -4.20
CA TYR A 81 -11.38 3.75 -5.55
C TYR A 81 -12.85 3.32 -5.66
N LEU A 82 -13.27 2.28 -4.94
CA LEU A 82 -14.66 1.79 -4.95
C LEU A 82 -15.63 2.74 -4.25
N ASP A 83 -15.17 3.57 -3.29
CA ASP A 83 -16.00 4.61 -2.66
C ASP A 83 -16.57 5.59 -3.70
N ILE A 84 -15.79 5.89 -4.74
CA ILE A 84 -16.18 6.77 -5.85
C ILE A 84 -16.71 6.00 -7.07
N HIS A 85 -16.37 4.72 -7.24
CA HIS A 85 -16.83 3.86 -8.35
C HIS A 85 -17.50 2.56 -7.87
N PRO A 86 -18.62 2.63 -7.13
CA PRO A 86 -19.19 1.46 -6.44
C PRO A 86 -19.73 0.37 -7.37
N LYS A 87 -19.97 0.68 -8.64
CA LYS A 87 -20.47 -0.27 -9.66
C LYS A 87 -19.37 -0.98 -10.44
N ASN A 88 -18.09 -0.68 -10.16
CA ASN A 88 -16.98 -1.29 -10.88
C ASN A 88 -16.75 -2.75 -10.42
N GLN A 89 -17.36 -3.70 -11.13
CA GLN A 89 -17.30 -5.13 -10.80
C GLN A 89 -15.87 -5.69 -10.81
N ARG A 90 -15.01 -5.24 -11.73
CA ARG A 90 -13.63 -5.70 -11.81
C ARG A 90 -12.86 -5.33 -10.55
N MET A 91 -13.01 -4.09 -10.09
CA MET A 91 -12.33 -3.61 -8.89
C MET A 91 -12.88 -4.29 -7.63
N VAL A 92 -14.17 -4.60 -7.55
CA VAL A 92 -14.74 -5.41 -6.46
C VAL A 92 -14.14 -6.82 -6.40
N GLN A 93 -13.97 -7.48 -7.56
CA GLN A 93 -13.34 -8.81 -7.61
C GLN A 93 -11.88 -8.74 -7.17
N LEU A 94 -11.15 -7.74 -7.67
CA LEU A 94 -9.74 -7.52 -7.34
C LEU A 94 -9.56 -7.22 -5.84
N TYR A 95 -10.45 -6.41 -5.26
CA TYR A 95 -10.48 -6.15 -3.82
C TYR A 95 -10.58 -7.45 -3.02
N ARG A 96 -11.54 -8.33 -3.37
CA ARG A 96 -11.73 -9.60 -2.67
C ARG A 96 -10.48 -10.48 -2.77
N GLU A 97 -9.90 -10.56 -3.96
CA GLU A 97 -8.67 -11.33 -4.20
C GLU A 97 -7.51 -10.83 -3.31
N TYR A 98 -7.26 -9.52 -3.28
CA TYR A 98 -6.20 -8.96 -2.45
C TYR A 98 -6.51 -8.99 -0.96
N ALA A 99 -7.77 -8.86 -0.54
CA ALA A 99 -8.18 -9.02 0.84
C ALA A 99 -7.94 -10.46 1.34
N ASP A 100 -8.25 -11.46 0.51
CA ASP A 100 -7.99 -12.87 0.83
C ASP A 100 -6.48 -13.16 0.87
N LYS A 101 -5.69 -12.61 -0.08
CA LYS A 101 -4.23 -12.70 -0.08
C LYS A 101 -3.62 -12.04 1.16
N ALA A 102 -4.05 -10.85 1.53
CA ALA A 102 -3.60 -10.14 2.73
C ALA A 102 -3.89 -10.96 3.99
N LYS A 103 -5.10 -11.52 4.10
CA LYS A 103 -5.47 -12.38 5.23
C LYS A 103 -4.61 -13.64 5.31
N ALA A 104 -4.33 -14.28 4.17
CA ALA A 104 -3.48 -15.46 4.11
C ALA A 104 -2.03 -15.14 4.50
N ALA A 105 -1.44 -14.11 3.89
CA ALA A 105 -0.08 -13.66 4.20
C ALA A 105 0.06 -13.25 5.66
N LYS A 106 -0.94 -12.54 6.22
CA LYS A 106 -0.97 -12.16 7.63
C LYS A 106 -0.95 -13.40 8.53
N LYS A 107 -1.79 -14.38 8.25
CA LYS A 107 -1.85 -15.64 9.01
C LYS A 107 -0.51 -16.39 8.96
N ASP A 108 0.12 -16.43 7.79
CA ASP A 108 1.41 -17.10 7.61
C ASP A 108 2.54 -16.37 8.35
N PHE A 109 2.53 -15.03 8.31
CA PHE A 109 3.44 -14.21 9.12
C PHE A 109 3.24 -14.47 10.62
N GLU A 110 1.99 -14.42 11.11
CA GLU A 110 1.71 -14.56 12.54
C GLU A 110 2.04 -15.95 13.08
N LYS A 111 1.88 -16.97 12.24
CA LYS A 111 2.28 -18.35 12.57
C LYS A 111 3.79 -18.49 12.81
N GLU A 112 4.61 -17.74 12.09
CA GLU A 112 6.07 -17.86 12.15
C GLU A 112 6.72 -16.83 13.09
N PHE A 113 6.22 -15.58 13.11
CA PHE A 113 6.88 -14.45 13.77
C PHE A 113 6.09 -13.84 14.92
N GLY A 114 4.88 -14.32 15.18
CA GLY A 114 4.00 -13.81 16.24
C GLY A 114 2.98 -12.76 15.76
N PRO A 115 2.02 -12.39 16.63
CA PRO A 115 0.85 -11.60 16.26
C PRO A 115 1.22 -10.18 15.77
N LEU A 116 0.54 -9.70 14.73
CA LEU A 116 0.70 -8.32 14.22
C LEU A 116 -0.24 -7.33 14.91
N LEU A 117 -1.38 -7.80 15.41
CA LEU A 117 -2.32 -7.00 16.20
C LEU A 117 -2.52 -7.61 17.59
N VAL A 118 -2.81 -6.76 18.58
CA VAL A 118 -3.16 -7.19 19.94
C VAL A 118 -4.34 -8.17 19.92
N SER A 119 -5.34 -7.91 19.06
CA SER A 119 -6.53 -8.74 18.90
C SER A 119 -6.23 -10.17 18.45
N ASP A 120 -5.11 -10.36 17.77
CA ASP A 120 -4.68 -11.65 17.23
C ASP A 120 -3.71 -12.38 18.19
N SER A 121 -3.38 -11.74 19.32
CA SER A 121 -2.59 -12.38 20.38
C SER A 121 -3.45 -13.36 21.20
N GLU A 122 -2.89 -14.52 21.53
CA GLU A 122 -3.64 -15.56 22.26
C GLU A 122 -3.82 -15.24 23.76
N ASN A 123 -3.49 -14.00 24.20
CA ASN A 123 -3.54 -13.53 25.59
C ASN A 123 -2.91 -14.52 26.61
N LYS A 124 -1.93 -15.32 26.18
CA LYS A 124 -1.23 -16.30 27.03
C LYS A 124 -0.24 -15.60 27.96
N VAL A 125 0.08 -16.24 29.09
CA VAL A 125 1.12 -15.77 30.03
C VAL A 125 2.46 -16.44 29.69
N PRO A 126 3.56 -15.68 29.54
CA PRO A 126 3.65 -14.21 29.60
C PRO A 126 3.03 -13.54 28.37
N PHE A 127 2.42 -12.36 28.56
CA PHE A 127 1.62 -11.67 27.54
C PHE A 127 2.40 -11.53 26.22
N GLN A 128 2.02 -12.32 25.22
CA GLN A 128 2.76 -12.47 23.96
C GLN A 128 2.99 -11.15 23.24
N TRP A 129 2.06 -10.19 23.35
CA TRP A 129 2.21 -8.86 22.73
C TRP A 129 3.43 -8.11 23.26
N VAL A 130 3.81 -8.26 24.54
CA VAL A 130 4.97 -7.56 25.11
C VAL A 130 6.29 -8.24 24.74
N GLN A 131 6.24 -9.42 24.13
CA GLN A 131 7.44 -10.15 23.74
C GLN A 131 8.01 -9.56 22.45
N GLY A 132 9.20 -8.98 22.55
CA GLY A 132 9.94 -8.48 21.41
C GLY A 132 10.52 -9.59 20.53
N PRO A 133 11.15 -9.22 19.40
CA PRO A 133 11.45 -7.85 19.00
C PRO A 133 10.30 -7.18 18.23
N TRP A 134 9.99 -5.93 18.58
CA TRP A 134 9.03 -5.12 17.82
C TRP A 134 9.53 -4.78 16.42
N PRO A 135 8.65 -4.45 15.45
CA PRO A 135 9.06 -4.07 14.10
C PRO A 135 10.02 -2.88 14.02
N TRP A 136 9.99 -1.99 15.01
CA TRP A 136 10.89 -0.83 15.13
C TRP A 136 12.13 -1.10 16.01
N GLU A 137 12.22 -2.26 16.66
CA GLU A 137 13.40 -2.62 17.43
C GLU A 137 14.48 -3.16 16.50
N TYR A 138 15.69 -2.61 16.64
CA TYR A 138 16.84 -3.10 15.90
C TYR A 138 17.16 -4.53 16.31
N GLN A 139 17.05 -5.43 15.33
CA GLN A 139 17.53 -6.81 15.45
C GLN A 139 19.02 -6.79 15.09
N CYS A 140 19.88 -6.73 16.11
CA CYS A 140 21.33 -6.87 15.95
C CYS A 140 21.73 -8.33 15.67
#